data_AF-A0A285VNB1-F1
#
_entry.id   AF-A0A285VNB1-F1
#
_cell.length_a   1.000
_cell.length_b   1.000
_cell.length_c   1.000
_cell.angle_alpha   90.00
_cell.angle_beta   90.00
_cell.angle_gamma   90.00
#
_symmetry.space_group_name_H-M   'P 1'
#
loop_
_entity.id
_entity.type
_entity.pdbx_description
1 polymer ?
#
loop_
_entity_poly.entity_id
_entity_poly.type
_entity_poly.pdbx_seq_one_letter_code
_entity_poly.pdbx_strand_id
1 'polypeptide(L)'
;MNGSSAYLDPPTLVLLLGGMAVALVTLVAGLNGRAPGRVTVGLTALLQAAVLAYAGLYLLRQLRGEAPVGPAWELWAYLVTVLLLPALALVWAREERTRWSTFVLAVAAFTVAVMAARTAQIWYGVGMLP
;
A
#
# COMPACT_ATOMS: atom_id res chain seq x y z
N MET A 1 -7.62 21.36 -15.19
CA MET A 1 -7.40 19.98 -14.70
C MET A 1 -8.56 19.66 -13.77
N ASN A 2 -9.46 18.76 -14.16
CA ASN A 2 -10.69 18.47 -13.43
C ASN A 2 -10.38 17.92 -12.03
N GLY A 3 -11.12 18.35 -11.00
CA GLY A 3 -10.94 17.89 -9.61
C GLY A 3 -11.02 16.36 -9.44
N SER A 4 -11.58 15.66 -10.43
CA SER A 4 -11.63 14.20 -10.53
C SER A 4 -10.28 13.50 -10.76
N SER A 5 -9.19 14.22 -11.00
CA SER A 5 -7.85 13.61 -11.19
C SER A 5 -6.85 14.02 -10.11
N ALA A 6 -7.24 14.91 -9.19
CA ALA A 6 -6.35 15.46 -8.17
C ALA A 6 -5.80 14.38 -7.21
N TYR A 7 -6.55 13.29 -7.02
CA TYR A 7 -6.13 12.15 -6.19
C TYR A 7 -5.11 11.21 -6.85
N LEU A 8 -4.87 11.35 -8.16
CA LEU A 8 -3.80 10.65 -8.86
C LEU A 8 -2.49 11.41 -8.74
N ASP A 9 -2.16 11.84 -7.52
CA ASP A 9 -0.90 12.52 -7.26
C ASP A 9 0.28 11.53 -7.47
N PRO A 10 1.47 12.04 -7.85
CA PRO A 10 2.64 11.21 -8.13
C PRO A 10 2.94 10.14 -7.07
N PRO A 11 2.89 10.41 -5.75
CA PRO A 11 3.17 9.37 -4.75
C PRO A 11 2.09 8.28 -4.70
N THR A 12 0.82 8.62 -4.92
CA THR A 12 -0.28 7.64 -4.97
C THR A 12 -0.17 6.75 -6.20
N LEU A 13 0.18 7.32 -7.36
CA LEU A 13 0.42 6.53 -8.58
C LEU A 13 1.57 5.55 -8.41
N VAL A 14 2.67 5.98 -7.77
CA VAL A 14 3.82 5.10 -7.48
C VAL A 14 3.42 3.93 -6.61
N LEU A 15 2.63 4.16 -5.54
CA LEU A 15 2.19 3.08 -4.66
C LEU A 15 1.11 2.20 -5.27
N LEU A 16 0.17 2.77 -6.02
CA LEU A 16 -0.89 2.02 -6.68
C LEU A 16 -0.28 1.09 -7.73
N LEU A 17 0.51 1.63 -8.66
CA LEU A 17 1.11 0.86 -9.74
C LEU A 17 2.21 -0.06 -9.22
N GLY A 18 3.06 0.43 -8.31
CA GLY A 18 4.12 -0.34 -7.67
C GLY A 18 3.57 -1.48 -6.83
N GLY A 19 2.57 -1.22 -6.00
CA GLY A 19 1.88 -2.24 -5.21
C GLY A 19 1.19 -3.28 -6.08
N MET A 20 0.52 -2.86 -7.17
CA MET A 20 -0.11 -3.79 -8.12
C MET A 20 0.91 -4.65 -8.85
N ALA A 21 2.05 -4.07 -9.25
CA ALA A 21 3.14 -4.82 -9.89
C ALA A 21 3.75 -5.85 -8.92
N VAL A 22 4.01 -5.47 -7.67
CA VAL A 22 4.51 -6.39 -6.64
C VAL A 22 3.49 -7.50 -6.39
N ALA A 23 2.21 -7.15 -6.24
CA ALA A 23 1.12 -8.10 -6.07
C ALA A 23 1.08 -9.12 -7.21
N LEU A 24 1.14 -8.65 -8.46
CA LEU A 24 1.13 -9.53 -9.64
C LEU A 24 2.34 -10.47 -9.66
N VAL A 25 3.55 -9.96 -9.39
CA VAL A 25 4.77 -10.79 -9.36
C VAL A 25 4.68 -11.86 -8.27
N THR A 26 4.25 -11.49 -7.07
CA THR A 26 4.07 -12.45 -5.97
C THR A 26 2.93 -13.44 -6.25
N LEU A 27 1.84 -13.00 -6.88
CA LEU A 27 0.72 -13.86 -7.26
C LEU A 27 1.15 -14.91 -8.28
N VAL A 28 1.84 -14.50 -9.34
CA VAL A 28 2.38 -15.41 -10.37
C VAL A 28 3.40 -16.38 -9.76
N ALA A 29 4.21 -15.94 -8.80
CA ALA A 29 5.12 -16.82 -8.09
C ALA A 29 4.38 -17.86 -7.23
N GLY A 30 3.32 -17.45 -6.53
CA GLY A 30 2.47 -18.34 -5.73
C GLY A 30 1.71 -19.36 -6.58
N LEU A 31 1.15 -18.93 -7.72
CA LEU A 31 0.47 -19.80 -8.70
C LEU A 31 1.43 -20.84 -9.30
N ASN A 32 2.70 -20.47 -9.49
CA ASN A 32 3.75 -21.41 -9.92
C ASN A 32 4.22 -22.36 -8.79
N GLY A 33 3.56 -22.35 -7.62
CA GLY A 33 3.88 -23.22 -6.49
C GLY A 33 5.20 -22.88 -5.80
N ARG A 34 5.80 -21.71 -6.06
CA ARG A 34 7.09 -21.33 -5.49
C ARG A 34 6.92 -20.78 -4.07
N ALA A 35 7.77 -21.25 -3.16
CA ALA A 35 7.94 -20.66 -1.84
C ALA A 35 8.48 -19.21 -1.94
N PRO A 36 8.37 -18.40 -0.86
CA PRO A 36 8.88 -17.04 -0.84
C PRO A 36 10.38 -17.01 -1.15
N GLY A 37 10.73 -16.47 -2.32
CA GLY A 37 12.11 -16.32 -2.76
C GLY A 37 12.70 -14.97 -2.35
N ARG A 38 14.01 -14.80 -2.60
CA ARG A 38 14.70 -13.52 -2.39
C ARG A 38 14.04 -12.36 -3.14
N VAL A 39 13.49 -12.62 -4.33
CA VAL A 39 12.81 -11.62 -5.15
C VAL A 39 11.47 -11.20 -4.54
N THR A 40 10.58 -12.13 -4.17
CA THR A 40 9.26 -11.78 -3.62
C THR A 40 9.37 -11.09 -2.27
N VAL A 41 10.30 -11.53 -1.42
CA VAL A 41 10.60 -10.89 -0.13
C VAL A 41 11.23 -9.51 -0.34
N GLY A 42 12.20 -9.39 -1.26
CA GLY A 42 12.85 -8.12 -1.60
C GLY A 42 11.87 -7.08 -2.15
N LEU A 43 10.97 -7.49 -3.04
CA LEU A 43 9.90 -6.63 -3.57
C LEU A 43 8.92 -6.20 -2.49
N THR A 44 8.55 -7.09 -1.57
CA THR A 44 7.67 -6.73 -0.45
C THR A 44 8.36 -5.78 0.53
N ALA A 45 9.67 -5.94 0.75
CA ALA A 45 10.46 -5.02 1.56
C ALA A 45 10.59 -3.63 0.90
N LEU A 46 10.76 -3.57 -0.42
CA LEU A 46 10.73 -2.32 -1.17
C LEU A 46 9.35 -1.65 -1.06
N LEU A 47 8.27 -2.43 -1.13
CA LEU A 47 6.91 -1.93 -0.93
C LEU A 47 6.71 -1.37 0.48
N GLN A 48 7.21 -2.05 1.52
CA GLN A 48 7.20 -1.54 2.89
C GLN A 48 7.90 -0.17 2.99
N ALA A 49 9.06 -0.01 2.36
CA ALA A 49 9.78 1.26 2.35
C ALA A 49 9.00 2.36 1.62
N ALA A 50 8.35 2.04 0.50
CA ALA A 50 7.49 2.98 -0.23
C ALA A 50 6.29 3.43 0.61
N VAL A 51 5.65 2.51 1.33
CA VAL A 51 4.54 2.82 2.24
C VAL A 51 5.00 3.71 3.40
N LEU A 52 6.17 3.44 3.97
CA LEU A 52 6.76 4.29 5.02
C LEU A 52 6.99 5.72 4.54
N ALA A 53 7.56 5.88 3.35
CA ALA A 53 7.74 7.20 2.74
C ALA A 53 6.39 7.91 2.52
N TYR A 54 5.38 7.19 2.04
CA TYR A 54 4.04 7.73 1.82
C TYR A 54 3.38 8.21 3.12
N ALA A 55 3.38 7.39 4.17
CA ALA A 55 2.87 7.79 5.47
C ALA A 55 3.62 9.01 6.02
N GLY A 56 4.95 9.08 5.83
CA GLY A 56 5.77 10.24 6.18
C GLY A 56 5.35 11.52 5.45
N LEU A 57 5.04 11.43 4.15
CA LEU A 57 4.56 12.58 3.37
C LEU A 57 3.24 13.15 3.92
N TYR A 58 2.29 12.29 4.28
CA TYR A 58 1.03 12.71 4.90
C TYR A 58 1.24 13.34 6.26
N LEU A 59 2.12 12.76 7.09
CA LEU A 59 2.49 13.35 8.37
C LEU A 59 3.11 14.74 8.19
N LEU A 60 4.05 14.89 7.26
CA LEU A 60 4.70 16.17 6.94
C LEU A 60 3.70 17.23 6.46
N ARG A 61 2.73 16.85 5.62
CA ARG A 61 1.63 17.75 5.18
C ARG A 61 0.81 18.21 6.39
N GLN A 62 0.44 17.29 7.28
CA GLN A 62 -0.31 17.61 8.49
C GLN A 62 0.44 18.57 9.43
N LEU A 63 1.74 18.32 9.61
CA LEU A 63 2.61 19.17 10.45
C LEU A 63 2.81 20.57 9.86
N ARG A 64 2.64 20.74 8.54
CA ARG A 64 2.66 22.04 7.86
C ARG A 64 1.34 22.81 7.96
N GLY A 65 0.32 22.23 8.59
CA GLY A 65 -0.99 22.86 8.78
C GLY A 65 -1.99 22.55 7.66
N GLU A 66 -1.66 21.68 6.71
CA GLU A 66 -2.63 21.17 5.74
C GLU A 66 -3.51 20.12 6.43
N ALA A 67 -4.83 20.19 6.23
CA ALA A 67 -5.76 19.20 6.77
C ALA A 67 -6.41 18.40 5.63
N PRO A 68 -6.65 17.08 5.83
CA PRO A 68 -7.42 16.30 4.89
C PRO A 68 -8.83 16.86 4.78
N VAL A 69 -9.43 16.77 3.59
CA VAL A 69 -10.83 17.14 3.38
C VAL A 69 -11.76 16.21 4.18
N GLY A 70 -11.40 14.92 4.27
CA GLY A 70 -12.11 13.93 5.09
C GLY A 70 -11.67 13.91 6.57
N PRO A 71 -12.29 13.05 7.39
CA PRO A 71 -11.95 12.91 8.80
C PRO A 71 -10.50 12.40 8.99
N ALA A 72 -9.70 13.16 9.74
CA ALA A 72 -8.28 12.83 9.94
C ALA A 72 -8.06 11.45 10.60
N TRP A 73 -8.97 11.01 11.48
CA TRP A 73 -8.87 9.70 12.12
C TRP A 73 -9.01 8.54 11.11
N GLU A 74 -9.85 8.71 10.08
CA GLU A 74 -10.02 7.71 9.02
C GLU A 74 -8.71 7.59 8.24
N LEU A 75 -8.14 8.73 7.82
CA LEU A 75 -6.85 8.77 7.12
C LEU A 75 -5.74 8.03 7.89
N TRP A 76 -5.62 8.29 9.19
CA TRP A 76 -4.61 7.66 10.04
C TRP A 76 -4.88 6.16 10.24
N ALA A 77 -6.14 5.75 10.39
CA ALA A 77 -6.50 4.34 10.46
C ALA A 77 -6.06 3.59 9.19
N TYR A 78 -6.34 4.14 8.00
CA TYR A 78 -5.88 3.56 6.73
C TYR A 78 -4.35 3.52 6.63
N LEU A 79 -3.65 4.61 6.94
CA LEU A 79 -2.18 4.64 6.88
C LEU A 79 -1.52 3.59 7.79
N VAL A 80 -2.04 3.42 9.01
CA VAL A 80 -1.56 2.40 9.94
C VAL A 80 -1.81 0.99 9.38
N THR A 81 -2.99 0.71 8.84
CA THR A 81 -3.27 -0.58 8.20
C THR A 81 -2.32 -0.88 7.04
N VAL A 82 -2.09 0.10 6.16
CA VAL A 82 -1.20 -0.06 5.00
C VAL A 82 0.25 -0.28 5.44
N LEU A 83 0.69 0.36 6.53
CA LEU A 83 2.02 0.15 7.12
C LEU A 83 2.21 -1.25 7.71
N LEU A 84 1.17 -1.78 8.35
CA LEU A 84 1.24 -3.06 9.06
C LEU A 84 1.18 -4.24 8.09
N LEU A 85 0.41 -4.16 7.01
CA LEU A 85 0.21 -5.28 6.07
C LEU A 85 1.50 -5.87 5.48
N PRO A 86 2.40 -5.07 4.84
CA PRO A 86 3.63 -5.62 4.30
C PRO A 86 4.59 -6.08 5.41
N ALA A 87 4.59 -5.45 6.58
CA ALA A 87 5.41 -5.84 7.72
C ALA A 87 5.00 -7.21 8.26
N LEU A 88 3.71 -7.42 8.51
CA LEU A 88 3.18 -8.71 8.93
C LEU A 88 3.39 -9.78 7.86
N ALA A 89 3.20 -9.44 6.58
CA ALA A 89 3.43 -10.39 5.49
C ALA A 89 4.91 -10.81 5.38
N LEU A 90 5.85 -9.89 5.62
CA LEU A 90 7.29 -10.19 5.69
C LEU A 90 7.66 -11.05 6.89
N VAL A 91 7.02 -10.84 8.05
CA VAL A 91 7.21 -11.71 9.23
C VAL A 91 6.66 -13.11 8.93
N TRP A 92 5.46 -13.20 8.36
CA TRP A 92 4.84 -14.45 7.95
C TRP A 92 5.70 -15.23 6.96
N ALA A 93 6.29 -14.53 5.98
CA ALA A 93 7.19 -15.15 5.00
C ALA A 93 8.51 -15.69 5.55
N ARG A 94 8.91 -15.25 6.75
CA ARG A 94 10.07 -15.83 7.44
C ARG A 94 9.72 -17.11 8.16
N GLU A 95 8.57 -17.14 8.82
CA GLU A 95 8.08 -18.27 9.61
C GLU A 95 7.63 -19.41 8.70
N GLU A 96 6.81 -19.10 7.70
CA GLU A 96 6.20 -20.08 6.81
C GLU A 96 6.82 -19.97 5.40
N ARG A 97 7.59 -20.98 4.99
CA ARG A 97 8.26 -21.03 3.67
C ARG A 97 7.58 -21.95 2.67
N THR A 98 6.25 -21.89 2.60
CA THR A 98 5.45 -22.65 1.63
C THR A 98 4.82 -21.75 0.56
N ARG A 99 4.27 -22.33 -0.52
CA ARG A 99 3.56 -21.59 -1.58
C ARG A 99 2.45 -20.67 -1.05
N TRP A 100 1.85 -21.03 0.09
CA TRP A 100 0.80 -20.25 0.76
C TRP A 100 1.31 -18.90 1.26
N SER A 101 2.54 -18.85 1.72
CA SER A 101 3.17 -17.63 2.17
C SER A 101 3.38 -16.63 1.02
N THR A 102 3.67 -17.12 -0.18
CA THR A 102 3.76 -16.29 -1.39
C THR A 102 2.40 -15.67 -1.76
N PHE A 103 1.28 -16.37 -1.52
CA PHE A 103 -0.06 -15.80 -1.67
C PHE A 103 -0.34 -14.70 -0.64
N VAL A 104 0.10 -14.88 0.61
CA VAL A 104 -0.03 -13.84 1.65
C VAL A 104 0.70 -12.56 1.23
N LEU A 105 1.92 -12.67 0.69
CA LEU A 105 2.64 -11.51 0.14
C LEU A 105 1.84 -10.81 -0.99
N ALA A 106 1.20 -11.58 -1.86
CA ALA A 106 0.38 -11.03 -2.95
C ALA A 106 -0.86 -10.29 -2.47
N VAL A 107 -1.59 -10.89 -1.53
CA VAL A 107 -2.78 -10.26 -0.94
C VAL A 107 -2.40 -9.00 -0.17
N ALA A 108 -1.30 -9.03 0.59
CA ALA A 108 -0.80 -7.86 1.29
C ALA A 108 -0.44 -6.72 0.33
N ALA A 109 0.30 -7.02 -0.74
CA ALA A 109 0.71 -6.03 -1.74
C ALA A 109 -0.49 -5.44 -2.50
N PHE A 110 -1.47 -6.27 -2.87
CA PHE A 110 -2.70 -5.83 -3.51
C PHE A 110 -3.51 -4.90 -2.59
N THR A 111 -3.67 -5.31 -1.34
CA THR A 111 -4.42 -4.53 -0.34
C THR A 111 -3.75 -3.17 -0.12
N VAL A 112 -2.42 -3.13 -0.02
CA VAL A 112 -1.63 -1.88 0.07
C VAL A 112 -1.92 -0.95 -1.11
N ALA A 113 -1.96 -1.47 -2.35
CA ALA A 113 -2.22 -0.67 -3.54
C ALA A 113 -3.61 0.01 -3.49
N VAL A 114 -4.65 -0.76 -3.15
CA VAL A 114 -6.03 -0.24 -3.08
C VAL A 114 -6.20 0.74 -1.92
N MET A 115 -5.66 0.41 -0.75
CA MET A 115 -5.79 1.23 0.44
C MET A 115 -5.01 2.55 0.30
N ALA A 116 -3.85 2.56 -0.39
CA ALA A 116 -3.13 3.79 -0.70
C ALA A 116 -3.98 4.75 -1.56
N ALA A 117 -4.68 4.22 -2.56
CA ALA A 117 -5.62 5.01 -3.37
C ALA A 117 -6.79 5.54 -2.52
N ARG A 118 -7.29 4.73 -1.58
CA ARG A 118 -8.33 5.18 -0.65
C ARG A 118 -7.84 6.32 0.26
N THR A 119 -6.63 6.25 0.78
CA THR A 119 -6.02 7.35 1.56
C THR A 119 -5.95 8.65 0.74
N ALA A 120 -5.58 8.56 -0.54
CA ALA A 120 -5.55 9.72 -1.44
C ALA A 120 -6.96 10.29 -1.66
N GLN A 121 -7.96 9.43 -1.89
CA GLN A 121 -9.35 9.88 -1.97
C GLN A 121 -9.80 10.62 -0.70
N ILE A 122 -9.38 10.15 0.49
CA ILE A 122 -9.69 10.82 1.76
C ILE A 122 -9.07 12.21 1.83
N TRP A 123 -7.85 12.36 1.35
CA TRP A 123 -7.17 13.65 1.32
C TRP A 123 -7.86 14.67 0.41
N TYR A 124 -8.26 14.25 -0.78
CA TYR A 124 -8.84 15.13 -1.80
C TYR A 124 -10.39 15.19 -1.78
N GLY A 125 -11.06 14.51 -0.85
CA GLY A 125 -12.53 14.58 -0.70
C GLY A 125 -13.33 13.79 -1.75
N VAL A 126 -12.69 12.82 -2.42
CA VAL A 126 -13.30 12.12 -3.57
C VAL A 126 -14.18 10.98 -3.10
N GLY A 127 -15.47 11.01 -3.47
CA GLY A 127 -16.46 9.99 -3.07
C GLY A 127 -17.06 10.21 -1.67
N MET A 128 -17.01 11.44 -1.15
CA MET A 128 -17.61 11.83 0.15
C MET A 128 -18.94 12.59 0.01
N LEU A 129 -19.54 12.60 -1.18
CA LEU A 129 -20.85 13.21 -1.45
C LEU A 129 -21.88 12.11 -1.79
N PRO A 130 -23.12 12.16 -1.27
CA PRO A 130 -24.29 11.71 -2.01
C PRO A 130 -24.59 12.63 -3.20
#